data_AF-A0A8S0FJS6-F1
#
_entry.id   AF-A0A8S0FJS6-F1
#
_cell.length_a   1.000
_cell.length_b   1.000
_cell.length_c   1.000
_cell.angle_alpha   90.00
_cell.angle_beta   90.00
_cell.angle_gamma   90.00
#
_symmetry.space_group_name_H-M   'P 1'
#
loop_
_entity.id
_entity.type
_entity.pdbx_description
1 polymer ?
#
loop_
_entity_poly.entity_id
_entity_poly.type
_entity_poly.pdbx_seq_one_letter_code
_entity_poly.pdbx_strand_id
1 'polypeptide(L)'
;MKKIPLIPRQPQLQSLFNVLEIQIDSLAVAIGTAHGLYAHEPRLDFVRLEQIRQRVEIPLVLHGASGLSEQDVQHCIRRGICKVNVATELKIAFADALKGYFYNNPAANDPRHYMQPAKAAMKEVVTRIIGVCGSEGKI
;
A
#
# COMPACT_ATOMS: atom_id res chain seq x y z
N MET A 1 -5.16 -18.09 2.96
CA MET A 1 -5.60 -16.73 3.35
C MET A 1 -6.98 -16.49 2.78
N LYS A 2 -7.96 -16.10 3.60
CA LYS A 2 -9.30 -15.69 3.12
C LYS A 2 -9.16 -14.39 2.32
N LYS A 3 -9.89 -14.25 1.21
CA LYS A 3 -9.88 -13.04 0.36
C LYS A 3 -10.42 -11.84 1.17
N ILE A 4 -9.73 -10.70 1.12
CA ILE A 4 -10.20 -9.46 1.74
C ILE A 4 -11.30 -8.87 0.83
N PRO A 5 -12.55 -8.71 1.30
CA PRO A 5 -13.61 -8.10 0.50
C PRO A 5 -13.38 -6.58 0.34
N LEU A 6 -13.82 -6.05 -0.80
CA LEU A 6 -13.74 -4.62 -1.17
C LEU A 6 -15.14 -4.04 -1.22
N ILE A 7 -15.40 -2.93 -0.52
CA ILE A 7 -16.69 -2.22 -0.64
C ILE A 7 -16.63 -1.23 -1.82
N PRO A 8 -17.44 -1.42 -2.88
CA PRO A 8 -17.46 -0.52 -4.03
C PRO A 8 -18.06 0.85 -3.69
N ARG A 9 -17.75 1.86 -4.52
CA ARG A 9 -18.19 3.26 -4.29
C ARG A 9 -19.72 3.46 -4.33
N GLN A 10 -20.46 2.59 -4.99
CA GLN A 10 -21.90 2.78 -5.21
C GLN A 10 -22.72 2.57 -3.92
N PRO A 11 -23.56 3.55 -3.51
CA PRO A 11 -24.36 3.49 -2.28
C PRO A 11 -25.29 2.27 -2.22
N GLN A 12 -25.81 1.83 -3.37
CA GLN A 12 -26.79 0.75 -3.49
C GLN A 12 -26.19 -0.64 -3.22
N LEU A 13 -24.86 -0.80 -3.28
CA LEU A 13 -24.16 -2.04 -2.94
C LEU A 13 -23.67 -2.08 -1.48
N GLN A 14 -23.79 -0.97 -0.72
CA GLN A 14 -23.43 -0.96 0.70
C GLN A 14 -24.38 -1.82 1.55
N SER A 15 -25.64 -1.99 1.12
CA SER A 15 -26.64 -2.81 1.81
C SER A 15 -26.44 -4.32 1.61
N LEU A 16 -25.62 -4.75 0.64
CA LEU A 16 -25.40 -6.16 0.32
C LEU A 16 -24.23 -6.80 1.08
N PHE A 17 -23.40 -6.00 1.76
CA PHE A 17 -22.28 -6.50 2.55
C PHE A 17 -22.42 -6.02 3.99
N ASN A 18 -23.28 -6.67 4.75
CA ASN A 18 -23.26 -6.52 6.19
C ASN A 18 -21.96 -7.15 6.69
N VAL A 19 -20.93 -6.33 6.93
CA VAL A 19 -19.61 -6.79 7.42
C VAL A 19 -19.76 -7.59 8.72
N LEU A 20 -20.85 -7.38 9.46
CA LEU A 20 -21.20 -8.15 10.66
C LEU A 20 -21.66 -9.59 10.35
N GLU A 21 -22.25 -9.84 9.18
CA GLU A 21 -22.70 -11.19 8.78
C GLU A 21 -21.54 -12.03 8.22
N ILE A 22 -20.50 -11.37 7.71
CA ILE A 22 -19.33 -12.02 7.14
C ILE A 22 -18.18 -11.90 8.13
N GLN A 23 -17.81 -13.02 8.78
CA GLN A 23 -16.69 -13.06 9.72
C GLN A 23 -15.33 -12.84 9.01
N ILE A 24 -14.99 -11.57 8.79
CA ILE A 24 -13.71 -11.10 8.25
C ILE A 24 -12.91 -10.36 9.33
N ASP A 25 -11.59 -10.51 9.28
CA ASP A 25 -10.68 -9.90 10.26
C ASP A 25 -10.22 -8.49 9.87
N SER A 26 -10.42 -8.09 8.61
CA SER A 26 -10.06 -6.77 8.11
C SER A 26 -10.81 -6.43 6.82
N LEU A 27 -10.90 -5.13 6.51
CA LEU A 27 -11.69 -4.61 5.38
C LEU A 27 -10.87 -3.70 4.49
N ALA A 28 -10.75 -4.02 3.20
CA ALA A 28 -10.15 -3.12 2.22
C ALA A 28 -11.16 -2.08 1.74
N VAL A 29 -10.75 -0.81 1.75
CA VAL A 29 -11.63 0.32 1.42
C VAL A 29 -11.22 0.97 0.10
N ALA A 30 -12.22 1.27 -0.74
CA ALA A 30 -12.02 1.99 -1.99
C ALA A 30 -12.26 3.50 -1.79
N ILE A 31 -11.18 4.25 -1.56
CA ILE A 31 -11.24 5.68 -1.22
C ILE A 31 -10.55 6.60 -2.24
N GLY A 32 -10.21 6.14 -3.44
CA GLY A 32 -9.47 7.00 -4.39
C GLY A 32 -8.13 6.46 -4.86
N THR A 33 -7.64 5.40 -4.23
CA THR A 33 -6.38 4.77 -4.63
C THR A 33 -6.53 3.86 -5.85
N ALA A 34 -5.43 3.69 -6.58
CA ALA A 34 -5.29 2.78 -7.69
C ALA A 34 -3.98 1.98 -7.57
N HIS A 35 -3.91 0.81 -8.19
CA HIS A 35 -2.64 0.09 -8.32
C HIS A 35 -1.80 0.68 -9.45
N GLY A 36 -0.47 0.65 -9.28
CA GLY A 36 0.47 1.17 -10.28
C GLY A 36 1.05 2.52 -9.87
N LEU A 37 1.40 3.33 -10.87
CA LEU A 37 1.79 4.73 -10.69
C LEU A 37 0.58 5.61 -11.00
N TYR A 38 0.43 6.70 -10.26
CA TYR A 38 -0.61 7.68 -10.51
C TYR A 38 -0.23 8.58 -11.70
N ALA A 39 -1.10 8.67 -12.70
CA ALA A 39 -0.93 9.61 -13.82
C ALA A 39 -1.18 11.07 -13.40
N HIS A 40 -2.04 11.25 -12.40
CA HIS A 40 -2.42 12.54 -11.81
C HIS A 40 -2.51 12.39 -10.30
N GLU A 41 -2.42 13.49 -9.57
CA GLU A 41 -2.54 13.49 -8.10
C GLU A 41 -3.84 12.77 -7.65
N PRO A 42 -3.73 11.74 -6.80
CA PRO A 42 -4.89 10.98 -6.36
C PRO A 42 -5.78 11.82 -5.45
N ARG A 43 -7.08 11.84 -5.74
CA ARG A 43 -8.09 12.44 -4.86
C ARG A 43 -8.63 11.39 -3.90
N LEU A 44 -8.15 11.44 -2.66
CA LEU A 44 -8.60 10.57 -1.59
C LEU A 44 -9.91 11.09 -0.96
N ASP A 45 -10.89 10.21 -0.84
CA ASP A 45 -12.19 10.45 -0.21
C ASP A 45 -12.10 10.15 1.29
N PHE A 46 -11.55 11.13 2.03
CA PHE A 46 -11.40 11.04 3.48
C PHE A 46 -12.75 11.04 4.22
N VAL A 47 -13.77 11.71 3.67
CA VAL A 47 -15.12 11.72 4.24
C VAL A 47 -15.70 10.31 4.25
N ARG A 48 -15.57 9.58 3.14
CA ARG A 48 -15.98 8.18 3.06
C ARG A 48 -15.18 7.29 4.02
N LEU A 49 -13.87 7.51 4.16
CA LEU A 49 -13.04 6.75 5.09
C LEU A 49 -13.54 6.90 6.54
N GLU A 50 -13.82 8.14 6.96
CA GLU A 50 -14.38 8.44 8.29
C GLU A 50 -15.76 7.79 8.48
N GLN A 51 -16.65 7.87 7.48
CA GLN A 51 -17.96 7.23 7.52
C GLN A 51 -17.89 5.71 7.65
N ILE A 52 -16.92 5.06 6.99
CA ILE A 52 -16.70 3.61 7.11
C ILE A 52 -16.17 3.31 8.51
N ARG A 53 -15.15 4.04 8.98
CA ARG A 53 -14.56 3.86 10.33
C ARG A 53 -15.59 4.00 11.45
N GLN A 54 -16.58 4.88 11.31
CA GLN A 54 -17.67 5.02 12.28
C GLN A 54 -18.64 3.82 12.32
N ARG A 55 -18.66 2.99 11.27
CA ARG A 55 -19.60 1.87 11.13
C ARG A 55 -18.98 0.50 11.38
N VAL A 56 -17.65 0.39 11.28
CA VAL A 56 -16.95 -0.89 11.44
C VAL A 56 -15.81 -0.76 12.42
N GLU A 57 -15.68 -1.74 13.33
CA GLU A 57 -14.62 -1.75 14.33
C GLU A 57 -13.33 -2.41 13.83
N ILE A 58 -13.45 -3.36 12.90
CA ILE A 58 -12.32 -4.14 12.37
C ILE A 58 -11.24 -3.26 11.69
N PRO A 59 -9.98 -3.72 11.64
CA PRO A 59 -8.89 -3.06 10.93
C PRO A 59 -9.21 -2.74 9.46
N LEU A 60 -8.91 -1.52 9.02
CA LEU A 60 -9.06 -1.11 7.62
C LEU A 60 -7.75 -1.25 6.84
N VAL A 61 -7.86 -1.59 5.56
CA VAL A 61 -6.73 -1.84 4.65
C VAL A 61 -6.72 -0.84 3.50
N LEU A 62 -5.59 -0.16 3.30
CA LEU A 62 -5.32 0.74 2.20
C LEU A 62 -4.59 0.00 1.08
N HIS A 63 -5.26 -0.16 -0.05
CA HIS A 63 -4.65 -0.66 -1.29
C HIS A 63 -4.07 0.49 -2.11
N GLY A 64 -3.13 0.18 -3.02
CA GLY A 64 -2.62 1.16 -3.99
C GLY A 64 -1.87 2.33 -3.35
N ALA A 65 -1.12 2.08 -2.28
CA ALA A 65 -0.43 3.17 -1.56
C ALA A 65 0.87 3.63 -2.25
N SER A 66 1.35 2.89 -3.26
CA SER A 66 2.53 3.29 -4.02
C SER A 66 2.29 4.61 -4.76
N GLY A 67 3.14 5.60 -4.52
CA GLY A 67 3.06 6.95 -5.10
C GLY A 67 2.13 7.91 -4.35
N LEU A 68 1.54 7.50 -3.22
CA LEU A 68 0.87 8.45 -2.32
C LEU A 68 1.90 9.30 -1.56
N SER A 69 1.53 10.53 -1.22
CA SER A 69 2.34 11.34 -0.32
C SER A 69 2.37 10.71 1.09
N GLU A 70 3.45 10.95 1.82
CA GLU A 70 3.57 10.46 3.21
C GLU A 70 2.45 11.05 4.09
N GLN A 71 2.08 12.31 3.84
CA GLN A 71 0.98 12.99 4.53
C GLN A 71 -0.36 12.29 4.27
N ASP A 72 -0.63 11.86 3.05
CA ASP A 72 -1.86 11.12 2.71
C ASP A 72 -1.94 9.75 3.39
N VAL A 73 -0.83 9.02 3.39
CA VAL A 73 -0.75 7.72 4.09
C VAL A 73 -0.99 7.93 5.59
N GLN A 74 -0.37 8.93 6.20
CA GLN A 74 -0.59 9.26 7.60
C GLN A 74 -2.01 9.76 7.89
N HIS A 75 -2.61 10.55 6.99
CA HIS A 75 -4.02 10.96 7.08
C HIS A 75 -4.98 9.77 7.06
N CYS A 76 -4.68 8.76 6.23
CA CYS A 76 -5.41 7.51 6.18
C CYS A 76 -5.26 6.72 7.49
N ILE A 77 -4.04 6.60 8.02
CA ILE A 77 -3.76 5.89 9.28
C ILE A 77 -4.49 6.51 10.46
N ARG A 78 -4.48 7.85 10.59
CA ARG A 78 -5.23 8.58 11.63
C ARG A 78 -6.74 8.31 11.59
N ARG A 79 -7.26 7.83 10.46
CA ARG A 79 -8.68 7.50 10.24
C ARG A 79 -8.98 6.00 10.27
N GLY A 80 -8.05 5.19 10.79
CA GLY A 80 -8.28 3.77 11.07
C GLY A 80 -7.74 2.79 10.04
N ILE A 81 -6.94 3.24 9.06
CA ILE A 81 -6.12 2.31 8.26
C ILE A 81 -5.06 1.71 9.18
N CYS A 82 -5.02 0.38 9.23
CA CYS A 82 -4.04 -0.39 10.01
C CYS A 82 -3.09 -1.21 9.12
N LYS A 83 -3.42 -1.37 7.83
CA LYS A 83 -2.59 -2.11 6.87
C LYS A 83 -2.46 -1.31 5.57
N VAL A 84 -1.22 -1.05 5.15
CA VAL A 84 -0.90 -0.33 3.92
C VAL A 84 -0.25 -1.28 2.92
N ASN A 85 -0.76 -1.34 1.69
CA ASN A 85 -0.21 -2.18 0.63
C ASN A 85 0.66 -1.36 -0.34
N VAL A 86 1.96 -1.64 -0.36
CA VAL A 86 2.95 -1.02 -1.25
C VAL A 86 3.58 -2.11 -2.12
N ALA A 87 3.65 -1.89 -3.44
CA ALA A 87 4.21 -2.89 -4.36
C ALA A 87 4.95 -2.26 -5.54
N THR A 88 4.39 -1.23 -6.17
CA THR A 88 4.97 -0.62 -7.38
C THR A 88 6.31 0.03 -7.08
N GLU A 89 6.43 0.81 -6.00
CA GLU A 89 7.69 1.46 -5.62
C GLU A 89 8.82 0.48 -5.32
N LEU A 90 8.50 -0.67 -4.70
CA LEU A 90 9.48 -1.72 -4.44
C LEU A 90 10.05 -2.28 -5.75
N LYS A 91 9.18 -2.55 -6.73
CA LYS A 91 9.58 -3.06 -8.04
C LYS A 91 10.42 -2.04 -8.81
N ILE A 92 10.05 -0.76 -8.74
CA ILE A 92 10.78 0.33 -9.42
C ILE A 92 12.19 0.46 -8.84
N ALA A 93 12.31 0.63 -7.52
CA ALA A 93 13.61 0.78 -6.85
C ALA A 93 14.53 -0.43 -7.13
N PHE A 94 13.99 -1.63 -7.07
CA PHE A 94 14.73 -2.85 -7.37
C PHE A 94 15.19 -2.90 -8.83
N ALA A 95 14.27 -2.65 -9.78
CA ALA A 95 14.56 -2.74 -11.20
C ALA A 95 15.54 -1.67 -11.66
N ASP A 96 15.45 -0.45 -11.12
CA ASP A 96 16.33 0.65 -11.53
C ASP A 96 17.75 0.48 -10.99
N ALA A 97 17.91 -0.02 -9.76
CA ALA A 97 19.21 -0.42 -9.23
C ALA A 97 19.82 -1.56 -10.06
N LEU A 98 19.01 -2.53 -10.49
CA LEU A 98 19.46 -3.63 -11.33
C LEU A 98 19.90 -3.16 -12.73
N LYS A 99 19.10 -2.31 -13.38
CA LYS A 99 19.45 -1.68 -14.66
C LYS A 99 20.74 -0.89 -14.55
N GLY A 100 20.88 -0.06 -13.51
CA GLY A 100 22.09 0.72 -13.26
C GLY A 100 23.32 -0.15 -13.06
N TYR A 101 23.18 -1.28 -12.36
CA TYR A 101 24.27 -2.24 -12.20
C TYR A 101 24.72 -2.81 -13.55
N PHE A 102 23.79 -3.31 -14.38
CA PHE A 102 24.12 -3.87 -15.68
C PHE A 102 24.65 -2.85 -16.68
N TYR A 103 24.16 -1.61 -16.62
CA TYR A 103 24.69 -0.51 -17.45
C TYR A 103 26.19 -0.30 -17.18
N ASN A 104 26.60 -0.34 -15.91
CA ASN A 104 28.00 -0.17 -15.51
C ASN A 104 28.84 -1.46 -15.59
N ASN A 105 28.20 -2.63 -15.66
CA ASN A 105 28.86 -3.94 -15.62
C ASN A 105 28.26 -4.89 -16.68
N PRO A 106 28.43 -4.61 -17.98
CA PRO A 106 27.74 -5.33 -19.05
C PRO A 106 28.09 -6.83 -19.14
N ALA A 107 29.26 -7.24 -18.63
CA ALA A 107 29.69 -8.64 -18.60
C ALA A 107 29.28 -9.40 -17.32
N ALA A 108 28.59 -8.74 -16.38
CA ALA A 108 28.23 -9.36 -15.11
C ALA A 108 27.22 -10.51 -15.30
N ASN A 109 27.49 -11.62 -14.61
CA ASN A 109 26.64 -12.82 -14.64
C ASN A 109 26.35 -13.40 -13.25
N ASP A 110 27.09 -12.98 -12.22
CA ASP A 110 26.91 -13.46 -10.86
C ASP A 110 25.74 -12.74 -10.16
N PRO A 111 24.63 -13.44 -9.85
CA PRO A 111 23.47 -12.85 -9.19
C PRO A 111 23.77 -12.26 -7.83
N ARG A 112 24.78 -12.74 -7.12
CA ARG A 112 25.09 -12.24 -5.79
C ARG A 112 25.49 -10.77 -5.85
N HIS A 113 26.16 -10.35 -6.93
CA HIS A 113 26.64 -8.98 -7.08
C HIS A 113 25.54 -8.01 -7.51
N TYR A 114 24.69 -8.37 -8.46
CA TYR A 114 23.63 -7.45 -8.94
C TYR A 114 22.36 -7.48 -8.08
N MET A 115 22.11 -8.56 -7.33
CA MET A 115 20.99 -8.64 -6.39
C MET A 115 21.25 -7.87 -5.10
N GLN A 116 22.52 -7.73 -4.68
CA GLN A 116 22.91 -6.93 -3.51
C GLN A 116 22.39 -5.47 -3.58
N PRO A 117 22.75 -4.66 -4.60
CA PRO A 117 22.28 -3.28 -4.70
C PRO A 117 20.77 -3.20 -4.94
N ALA A 118 20.18 -4.12 -5.69
CA ALA A 118 18.74 -4.15 -5.93
C ALA A 118 17.94 -4.39 -4.62
N LYS A 119 18.41 -5.30 -3.77
CA LYS A 119 17.85 -5.52 -2.42
C LYS A 119 18.08 -4.32 -1.50
N ALA A 120 19.24 -3.67 -1.57
CA ALA A 120 19.53 -2.47 -0.79
C ALA A 120 18.56 -1.33 -1.13
N ALA A 121 18.36 -1.04 -2.42
CA ALA A 121 17.39 -0.04 -2.88
C ALA A 121 15.96 -0.35 -2.43
N MET A 122 15.54 -1.64 -2.53
CA MET A 122 14.24 -2.05 -2.00
C MET A 122 14.14 -1.87 -0.48
N LYS A 123 15.21 -2.17 0.26
CA LYS A 123 15.26 -2.00 1.72
C LYS A 123 15.06 -0.55 2.13
N GLU A 124 15.65 0.41 1.41
CA GLU A 124 15.45 1.84 1.67
C GLU A 124 13.97 2.24 1.55
N VAL A 125 13.28 1.76 0.51
CA VAL A 125 11.84 1.99 0.36
C VAL A 125 11.06 1.38 1.53
N VAL A 126 11.37 0.14 1.92
CA VAL A 126 10.70 -0.53 3.05
C VAL A 126 10.91 0.23 4.35
N THR A 127 12.15 0.63 4.66
CA THR A 127 12.49 1.41 5.86
C THR A 127 11.71 2.72 5.91
N ARG A 128 11.64 3.46 4.81
CA ARG A 128 10.85 4.69 4.72
C ARG A 128 9.35 4.41 4.98
N ILE A 129 8.77 3.40 4.32
CA ILE A 129 7.36 3.06 4.50
C ILE A 129 7.04 2.63 5.94
N ILE A 130 7.94 1.90 6.61
CA ILE A 130 7.83 1.56 8.04
C ILE A 130 7.74 2.83 8.89
N GLY A 131 8.61 3.81 8.64
CA GLY A 131 8.61 5.11 9.31
C GLY A 131 7.31 5.89 9.06
N VAL A 132 6.86 5.98 7.80
CA VAL A 132 5.59 6.64 7.42
C VAL A 132 4.39 5.97 8.11
N CYS A 133 4.40 4.64 8.21
CA CYS A 133 3.35 3.89 8.88
C CYS A 133 3.41 3.98 10.41
N GLY A 134 4.50 4.52 10.98
CA GLY A 134 4.72 4.56 12.42
C GLY A 134 4.77 3.17 13.05
N SER A 135 5.23 2.16 12.30
CA SER A 135 5.31 0.76 12.76
C SER A 135 6.70 0.36 13.24
N GLU A 136 7.65 1.30 13.25
CA GLU A 136 9.00 1.07 13.76
C GLU A 136 8.97 0.70 15.26
N GLY A 137 9.71 -0.35 15.62
CA GLY A 137 9.81 -0.83 17.01
C GLY A 137 8.55 -1.51 17.57
N LYS A 138 7.52 -1.77 16.77
CA LYS A 138 6.26 -2.40 17.21
C LYS A 138 6.18 -3.88 16.85
N ILE A 139 6.98 -4.70 17.55
CA ILE A 139 7.07 -6.17 17.40
C ILE A 139 6.11 -6.87 18.36
#